data_AF-B2WPU0-F1
#
_entry.id   AF-B2WPU0-F1
#
_cell.length_a   1.000
_cell.length_b   1.000
_cell.length_c   1.000
_cell.angle_alpha   90.00
_cell.angle_beta   90.00
_cell.angle_gamma   90.00
#
_symmetry.space_group_name_H-M   'P 1'
#
loop_
_entity.id
_entity.type
_entity.pdbx_description
1 polymer ?
#
loop_
_entity_poly.entity_id
_entity_poly.type
_entity_poly.pdbx_seq_one_letter_code
_entity_poly.pdbx_strand_id
1 'polypeptide(L)'
;MAPMAAPSHHHRSTTKKDKKGFKSRHATKGALKEQSKGKVNSLSFEFGSRKTPHQQVMSKFDRRNRAKQMRLNKDHEHAKSTNVFAGKDGAPRIAAIIPLCADVSTADAARALNASVDVEDEVPEAGWTRTTVDRFKQKVQYLTVKRDLLAALDACRVADFVVFVLSANEEVDAEGELILKSVESQGISNTFTVCQGLDKVEPAKQRPSVVSSLKSYITHWLPSTERVYSLDNRQEAANLVRSLCTTTTKGVRWRDQRSYMFIEDIAWPGGKSAVNEDGTGEVVITGVVRGLGLKADRLVQVGDWGDFQVDKIVAAPLETRKKREDEMAVDSEVDDTLERPTEDQDDLAELAPEETLMDDVTNYATSVAPSERKGVLIDDHHYFSDEEEEVAPTKRRRLPKGTSDYQAAWYLDGMSDSGSDFEDFDDMEDQEDGQSQPAHPADGEEGMDKDEAEQIEAYRKSRKTEEADDLEFPDEIELPPNVNARERLLRYRGLKSLKMSKWETEEDRPYEPEEWQRLLEIADYKRTATKFMREAWAGGVKPGTRVSVHIRGVPLQFQESQSRPIAMFSLLRHEHKRAACNYSILLSSEHESPIKSKTELIVQCGPRRMVINPASLQSPPSSAP
;
A
#
# COMPACT_ATOMS: atom_id res chain seq x y z
N MET A 1 -96.06 -31.05 12.57
CA MET A 1 -95.98 -32.53 12.58
C MET A 1 -94.92 -32.94 11.58
N ALA A 2 -93.89 -33.66 12.03
CA ALA A 2 -92.99 -34.44 11.16
C ALA A 2 -93.82 -35.53 10.41
N PRO A 3 -93.32 -36.29 9.40
CA PRO A 3 -91.91 -36.61 9.13
C PRO A 3 -91.48 -36.83 7.64
N MET A 4 -90.16 -37.03 7.49
CA MET A 4 -89.39 -37.95 6.62
C MET A 4 -90.02 -38.56 5.35
N ALA A 5 -89.28 -38.52 4.24
CA ALA A 5 -88.56 -39.67 3.65
C ALA A 5 -87.97 -39.34 2.26
N ALA A 6 -86.87 -40.01 1.93
CA ALA A 6 -85.99 -39.83 0.76
C ALA A 6 -86.67 -40.02 -0.61
N PRO A 7 -85.96 -39.65 -1.69
CA PRO A 7 -85.51 -40.74 -2.56
C PRO A 7 -84.10 -40.57 -3.14
N SER A 8 -83.40 -41.71 -3.26
CA SER A 8 -82.25 -41.93 -4.12
C SER A 8 -82.68 -42.49 -5.48
N HIS A 9 -81.77 -42.32 -6.46
CA HIS A 9 -81.64 -43.00 -7.76
C HIS A 9 -82.05 -42.22 -9.03
N HIS A 10 -81.01 -41.60 -9.61
CA HIS A 10 -80.37 -41.98 -10.88
C HIS A 10 -80.83 -41.45 -12.26
N HIS A 11 -79.78 -40.94 -12.95
CA HIS A 11 -79.46 -40.98 -14.38
C HIS A 11 -80.21 -40.08 -15.38
N ARG A 12 -79.54 -38.98 -15.75
CA ARG A 12 -79.15 -38.80 -17.17
C ARG A 12 -77.93 -37.91 -17.35
N SER A 13 -76.89 -38.46 -17.98
CA SER A 13 -75.78 -37.70 -18.54
C SER A 13 -76.27 -36.88 -19.74
N THR A 14 -76.12 -35.55 -19.67
CA THR A 14 -76.40 -34.68 -20.81
C THR A 14 -75.07 -34.35 -21.50
N THR A 15 -74.75 -35.12 -22.53
CA THR A 15 -73.66 -34.86 -23.47
C THR A 15 -74.14 -33.86 -24.53
N LYS A 16 -74.21 -32.57 -24.17
CA LYS A 16 -74.25 -31.51 -25.19
C LYS A 16 -72.83 -31.30 -25.71
N LYS A 17 -72.49 -31.96 -26.82
CA LYS A 17 -71.30 -31.62 -27.62
C LYS A 17 -71.58 -30.32 -28.35
N ASP A 18 -70.86 -29.26 -28.01
CA ASP A 18 -70.81 -28.07 -28.86
C ASP A 18 -70.25 -28.42 -30.23
N LYS A 19 -70.88 -27.88 -31.28
CA LYS A 19 -70.56 -28.17 -32.68
C LYS A 19 -69.12 -27.77 -32.98
N LYS A 20 -68.38 -28.63 -33.67
CA LYS A 20 -67.03 -28.33 -34.19
C LYS A 20 -67.08 -27.09 -35.08
N GLY A 21 -66.33 -26.04 -34.73
CA GLY A 21 -66.04 -24.92 -35.61
C GLY A 21 -65.26 -25.38 -36.85
N PHE A 22 -65.47 -24.72 -37.99
CA PHE A 22 -64.81 -25.04 -39.25
C PHE A 22 -63.28 -24.90 -39.16
N LYS A 23 -62.58 -25.77 -39.90
CA LYS A 23 -61.11 -25.85 -39.96
C LYS A 23 -60.50 -24.53 -40.47
N SER A 24 -59.65 -23.88 -39.69
CA SER A 24 -58.70 -22.90 -40.24
C SER A 24 -57.56 -23.65 -40.95
N ARG A 25 -57.13 -23.14 -42.11
CA ARG A 25 -56.32 -23.87 -43.11
C ARG A 25 -54.87 -24.18 -42.68
N HIS A 26 -54.46 -23.83 -41.45
CA HIS A 26 -53.08 -23.96 -40.98
C HIS A 26 -52.92 -24.40 -39.50
N ALA A 27 -53.91 -25.05 -38.89
CA ALA A 27 -53.73 -25.66 -37.57
C ALA A 27 -53.07 -27.04 -37.69
N THR A 28 -51.87 -27.22 -37.14
CA THR A 28 -51.19 -28.52 -37.13
C THR A 28 -51.92 -29.54 -36.25
N LYS A 29 -51.84 -30.82 -36.62
CA LYS A 29 -52.54 -31.94 -35.95
C LYS A 29 -52.21 -32.03 -34.44
N GLY A 30 -51.06 -31.50 -34.02
CA GLY A 30 -50.65 -31.39 -32.62
C GLY A 30 -51.44 -30.35 -31.83
N ALA A 31 -51.63 -29.15 -32.38
CA ALA A 31 -52.37 -28.06 -31.72
C ALA A 31 -53.85 -28.41 -31.45
N LEU A 32 -54.47 -29.15 -32.37
CA LEU A 32 -55.84 -29.65 -32.20
C LEU A 32 -55.93 -30.77 -31.15
N LYS A 33 -54.88 -31.59 -31.00
CA LYS A 33 -54.81 -32.63 -29.96
C LYS A 33 -54.60 -32.04 -28.57
N GLU A 34 -53.95 -30.89 -28.49
CA GLU A 34 -53.68 -30.16 -27.25
C GLU A 34 -54.92 -29.40 -26.76
N GLN A 35 -55.63 -28.71 -27.66
CA GLN A 35 -56.92 -28.09 -27.35
C GLN A 35 -58.01 -29.11 -26.98
N SER A 36 -58.07 -30.26 -27.66
CA SER A 36 -59.04 -31.32 -27.36
C SER A 36 -58.74 -32.12 -26.10
N LYS A 37 -57.51 -32.04 -25.57
CA LYS A 37 -57.13 -32.64 -24.29
C LYS A 37 -57.67 -31.91 -23.07
N GLY A 38 -58.38 -30.79 -23.22
CA GLY A 38 -59.15 -30.16 -22.14
C GLY A 38 -58.31 -29.66 -20.96
N LYS A 39 -56.98 -29.65 -21.06
CA LYS A 39 -56.11 -28.94 -20.12
C LYS A 39 -56.11 -27.47 -20.52
N VAL A 40 -57.19 -26.81 -20.14
CA VAL A 40 -57.18 -25.36 -19.94
C VAL A 40 -56.11 -25.10 -18.88
N ASN A 41 -54.94 -24.61 -19.29
CA ASN A 41 -54.10 -23.83 -18.38
C ASN A 41 -54.84 -22.51 -18.15
N SER A 42 -55.94 -22.58 -17.41
CA SER A 42 -56.55 -21.43 -16.77
C SER A 42 -55.51 -20.86 -15.82
N LEU A 43 -54.97 -19.70 -16.18
CA LEU A 43 -54.47 -18.70 -15.24
C LEU A 43 -53.59 -19.28 -14.10
N SER A 44 -52.36 -19.66 -14.45
CA SER A 44 -51.26 -19.72 -13.48
C SER A 44 -50.19 -18.71 -13.89
N PHE A 45 -50.58 -17.44 -13.87
CA PHE A 45 -49.67 -16.43 -13.35
C PHE A 45 -49.48 -16.80 -11.86
N GLU A 46 -48.24 -16.82 -11.37
CA GLU A 46 -47.87 -17.12 -9.96
C GLU A 46 -47.80 -18.61 -9.56
N PHE A 47 -46.75 -19.31 -9.99
CA PHE A 47 -45.76 -19.94 -9.09
C PHE A 47 -44.66 -20.56 -9.95
N GLY A 48 -43.46 -19.99 -9.87
CA GLY A 48 -42.32 -20.40 -10.66
C GLY A 48 -41.93 -21.85 -10.38
N SER A 49 -42.01 -22.72 -11.39
CA SER A 49 -41.17 -23.90 -11.38
C SER A 49 -39.72 -23.42 -11.38
N ARG A 50 -38.97 -23.75 -10.33
CA ARG A 50 -37.54 -23.43 -10.21
C ARG A 50 -36.78 -24.20 -11.30
N LYS A 51 -36.77 -23.65 -12.51
CA LYS A 51 -35.85 -24.06 -13.57
C LYS A 51 -34.48 -23.55 -13.18
N THR A 52 -33.46 -24.41 -13.28
CA THR A 52 -32.08 -24.00 -13.06
C THR A 52 -31.71 -22.87 -14.04
N PRO A 53 -30.78 -21.96 -13.69
CA PRO A 53 -30.39 -20.83 -14.56
C PRO A 53 -30.02 -21.22 -16.00
N HIS A 54 -29.59 -22.48 -16.20
CA HIS A 54 -29.23 -23.04 -17.50
C HIS A 54 -30.42 -23.45 -18.38
N GLN A 55 -31.59 -23.72 -17.78
CA GLN A 55 -32.82 -24.10 -18.49
C GLN A 55 -33.72 -22.92 -18.88
N GLN A 56 -33.41 -21.71 -18.40
CA GLN A 56 -34.06 -20.49 -18.87
C GLN A 56 -33.49 -20.11 -20.24
N VAL A 57 -34.02 -20.73 -21.29
CA VAL A 57 -33.77 -20.29 -22.67
C VAL A 57 -34.44 -18.93 -22.86
N MET A 58 -33.68 -17.87 -22.64
CA MET A 58 -34.13 -16.48 -22.82
C MET A 58 -34.67 -16.27 -24.24
N SER A 59 -35.86 -15.68 -24.35
CA SER A 59 -36.45 -15.29 -25.64
C SER A 59 -35.51 -14.38 -26.41
N LYS A 60 -35.63 -14.34 -27.75
CA LYS A 60 -34.88 -13.39 -28.59
C LYS A 60 -35.13 -11.93 -28.14
N PHE A 61 -36.35 -11.64 -27.69
CA PHE A 61 -36.69 -10.33 -27.13
C PHE A 61 -35.99 -10.07 -25.80
N ASP A 62 -35.98 -11.03 -24.89
CA ASP A 62 -35.31 -10.91 -23.58
C ASP A 62 -33.80 -10.77 -23.73
N ARG A 63 -33.19 -11.49 -24.69
CA ARG A 63 -31.76 -11.32 -25.03
C ARG A 63 -31.47 -9.92 -25.52
N ARG A 64 -32.31 -9.36 -26.40
CA ARG A 64 -32.16 -7.99 -26.90
C ARG A 64 -32.36 -6.96 -25.80
N ASN A 65 -33.33 -7.15 -24.91
CA ASN A 65 -33.58 -6.25 -23.78
C ASN A 65 -32.45 -6.32 -22.76
N ARG A 66 -31.95 -7.51 -22.43
CA ARG A 66 -30.77 -7.67 -21.56
C ARG A 66 -29.55 -6.99 -22.19
N ALA A 67 -29.31 -7.16 -23.49
CA ALA A 67 -28.24 -6.45 -24.19
C ALA A 67 -28.41 -4.92 -24.15
N LYS A 68 -29.64 -4.42 -24.31
CA LYS A 68 -29.95 -2.99 -24.20
C LYS A 68 -29.72 -2.46 -22.78
N GLN A 69 -30.15 -3.20 -21.76
CA GLN A 69 -29.91 -2.85 -20.35
C GLN A 69 -28.42 -2.85 -20.03
N MET A 70 -27.68 -3.88 -20.45
CA MET A 70 -26.22 -3.93 -20.26
C MET A 70 -25.52 -2.76 -20.97
N ARG A 71 -25.96 -2.40 -22.17
CA ARG A 71 -25.41 -1.23 -22.90
C ARG A 71 -25.70 0.07 -22.15
N LEU A 72 -26.95 0.32 -21.75
CA LEU A 72 -27.32 1.52 -21.01
C LEU A 72 -26.57 1.64 -19.68
N ASN A 73 -26.37 0.53 -18.97
CA ASN A 73 -25.60 0.54 -17.73
C ASN A 73 -24.14 0.91 -17.98
N LYS A 74 -23.51 0.34 -19.02
CA LYS A 74 -22.14 0.70 -19.41
C LYS A 74 -22.03 2.15 -19.89
N ASP A 75 -23.01 2.63 -20.64
CA ASP A 75 -23.07 4.02 -21.10
C ASP A 75 -23.20 4.98 -19.90
N HIS A 76 -24.03 4.64 -18.91
CA HIS A 76 -24.16 5.41 -17.68
C HIS A 76 -22.89 5.38 -16.82
N GLU A 77 -22.21 4.24 -16.73
CA GLU A 77 -20.94 4.10 -16.02
C GLU A 77 -19.83 4.95 -16.67
N HIS A 78 -19.72 4.88 -18.00
CA HIS A 78 -18.81 5.71 -18.79
C HIS A 78 -19.15 7.20 -18.70
N ALA A 79 -20.44 7.55 -18.70
CA ALA A 79 -20.88 8.93 -18.52
C ALA A 79 -20.51 9.45 -17.13
N LYS A 80 -20.69 8.65 -16.07
CA LYS A 80 -20.29 9.03 -14.71
C LYS A 80 -18.80 9.31 -14.60
N SER A 81 -17.94 8.48 -15.19
CA SER A 81 -16.49 8.70 -15.17
C SER A 81 -16.07 9.92 -16.00
N THR A 82 -16.78 10.21 -17.10
CA THR A 82 -16.47 11.36 -17.96
C THR A 82 -17.04 12.68 -17.41
N ASN A 83 -18.18 12.64 -16.74
CA ASN A 83 -18.90 13.82 -16.26
C ASN A 83 -18.11 14.60 -15.19
N VAL A 84 -17.21 13.95 -14.44
CA VAL A 84 -16.33 14.61 -13.46
C VAL A 84 -15.48 15.71 -14.12
N PHE A 85 -15.11 15.52 -15.39
CA PHE A 85 -14.30 16.45 -16.19
C PHE A 85 -15.14 17.39 -17.06
N ALA A 86 -16.45 17.17 -17.14
CA ALA A 86 -17.32 17.87 -18.07
C ALA A 86 -17.98 19.09 -17.39
N GLY A 87 -17.92 20.25 -18.05
CA GLY A 87 -18.62 21.46 -17.63
C GLY A 87 -17.70 22.60 -17.23
N LYS A 88 -18.31 23.77 -16.96
CA LYS A 88 -17.59 25.00 -16.60
C LYS A 88 -16.91 24.91 -15.23
N ASP A 89 -17.48 24.12 -14.31
CA ASP A 89 -16.96 23.83 -12.97
C ASP A 89 -16.41 22.40 -12.84
N GLY A 90 -16.11 21.74 -13.97
CA GLY A 90 -15.52 20.39 -13.97
C GLY A 90 -14.08 20.37 -13.46
N ALA A 91 -13.64 19.21 -12.98
CA ALA A 91 -12.27 19.00 -12.51
C ALA A 91 -11.25 19.16 -13.65
N PRO A 92 -10.10 19.83 -13.40
CA PRO A 92 -9.07 19.99 -14.41
C PRO A 92 -8.27 18.71 -14.60
N ARG A 93 -8.14 18.18 -15.82
CA ARG A 93 -7.35 16.98 -16.11
C ARG A 93 -5.87 17.21 -15.82
N ILE A 94 -5.25 16.38 -14.97
CA ILE A 94 -3.87 16.60 -14.52
C ILE A 94 -2.91 15.89 -15.47
N ALA A 95 -2.07 16.66 -16.15
CA ALA A 95 -1.03 16.18 -17.05
C ALA A 95 0.35 16.48 -16.45
N ALA A 96 1.05 15.45 -15.96
CA ALA A 96 2.43 15.58 -15.50
C ALA A 96 3.39 15.50 -16.68
N ILE A 97 4.27 16.49 -16.81
CA ILE A 97 5.29 16.57 -17.84
C ILE A 97 6.62 16.21 -17.20
N ILE A 98 7.23 15.13 -17.68
CA ILE A 98 8.45 14.54 -17.10
C ILE A 98 9.57 14.62 -18.12
N PRO A 99 10.69 15.30 -17.80
CA PRO A 99 11.85 15.34 -18.68
C PRO A 99 12.69 14.07 -18.48
N LEU A 100 13.07 13.41 -19.58
CA LEU A 100 13.94 12.23 -19.54
C LEU A 100 15.42 12.54 -19.84
N CYS A 101 15.69 13.66 -20.51
CA CYS A 101 17.03 14.12 -20.89
C CYS A 101 17.37 15.45 -20.16
N ALA A 102 18.66 15.80 -20.06
CA ALA A 102 19.12 17.03 -19.40
C ALA A 102 18.74 18.29 -20.19
N ASP A 103 18.83 18.19 -21.52
CA ASP A 103 18.61 19.32 -22.43
C ASP A 103 17.14 19.75 -22.58
N VAL A 104 16.21 19.02 -21.95
CA VAL A 104 14.77 19.14 -22.18
C VAL A 104 14.11 20.02 -21.13
N SER A 105 13.39 21.04 -21.59
CA SER A 105 12.61 21.93 -20.74
C SER A 105 11.13 21.53 -20.73
N THR A 106 10.61 21.23 -19.54
CA THR A 106 9.18 20.89 -19.34
C THR A 106 8.28 22.11 -19.50
N ALA A 107 8.76 23.31 -19.15
CA ALA A 107 8.02 24.54 -19.38
C ALA A 107 7.90 24.87 -20.87
N ASP A 108 8.95 24.63 -21.65
CA ASP A 108 8.89 24.81 -23.11
C ASP A 108 7.90 23.81 -23.74
N ALA A 109 7.84 22.58 -23.21
CA ALA A 109 6.86 21.58 -23.65
C ALA A 109 5.42 22.05 -23.39
N ALA A 110 5.15 22.53 -22.18
CA ALA A 110 3.84 23.07 -21.81
C ALA A 110 3.48 24.31 -22.64
N ARG A 111 4.43 25.24 -22.86
CA ARG A 111 4.22 26.42 -23.70
C ARG A 111 3.93 26.04 -25.16
N ALA A 112 4.63 25.05 -25.72
CA ALA A 112 4.36 24.56 -27.07
C ALA A 112 2.97 23.91 -27.20
N LEU A 113 2.52 23.17 -26.18
CA LEU A 113 1.15 22.62 -26.13
C LEU A 113 0.10 23.73 -26.05
N ASN A 114 0.31 24.74 -25.20
CA ASN A 114 -0.59 25.89 -25.06
C ASN A 114 -0.66 26.74 -26.34
N ALA A 115 0.49 27.04 -26.95
CA ALA A 115 0.58 27.76 -28.21
C ALA A 115 -0.15 27.02 -29.35
N SER A 116 -0.19 25.70 -29.34
CA SER A 116 -0.93 24.92 -30.34
C SER A 116 -2.44 25.17 -30.30
N VAL A 117 -2.96 25.59 -29.16
CA VAL A 117 -4.39 25.83 -28.88
C VAL A 117 -4.71 27.33 -28.75
N ASP A 118 -3.76 28.20 -29.10
CA ASP A 118 -3.89 29.66 -29.01
C ASP A 118 -4.17 30.16 -27.58
N VAL A 119 -3.61 29.49 -26.58
CA VAL A 119 -3.64 29.95 -25.19
C VAL A 119 -2.27 30.48 -24.79
N GLU A 120 -2.23 31.73 -24.35
CA GLU A 120 -1.01 32.41 -23.88
C GLU A 120 -1.05 32.51 -22.35
N ASP A 121 -0.85 31.36 -21.67
CA ASP A 121 -0.65 31.32 -20.23
C ASP A 121 0.86 31.27 -19.91
N GLU A 122 1.31 32.05 -18.93
CA GLU A 122 2.67 31.93 -18.39
C GLU A 122 2.80 30.59 -17.64
N VAL A 123 3.72 29.75 -18.12
CA VAL A 123 4.01 28.46 -17.49
C VAL A 123 5.30 28.56 -16.69
N PRO A 124 5.26 28.34 -15.36
CA PRO A 124 6.45 28.26 -14.51
C PRO A 124 7.39 27.12 -14.91
N GLU A 125 8.69 27.32 -14.71
CA GLU A 125 9.72 26.28 -14.92
C GLU A 125 9.52 25.05 -14.02
N ALA A 126 8.99 25.26 -12.81
CA ALA A 126 8.60 24.20 -11.90
C ALA A 126 7.34 24.63 -11.15
N GLY A 127 6.35 23.73 -11.08
CA GLY A 127 5.08 23.99 -10.43
C GLY A 127 3.91 23.50 -11.26
N TRP A 128 2.80 24.21 -11.18
CA TRP A 128 1.59 23.84 -11.89
C TRP A 128 0.93 25.05 -12.55
N THR A 129 0.28 24.82 -13.69
CA THR A 129 -0.52 25.82 -14.41
C THR A 129 -1.85 25.22 -14.79
N ARG A 130 -2.94 25.96 -14.56
CA ARG A 130 -4.28 25.57 -15.00
C ARG A 130 -4.63 26.35 -16.26
N THR A 131 -4.82 25.64 -17.36
CA THR A 131 -5.19 26.18 -18.65
C THR A 131 -6.59 25.71 -19.04
N THR A 132 -7.46 26.64 -19.44
CA THR A 132 -8.80 26.30 -19.94
C THR A 132 -8.77 26.21 -21.45
N VAL A 133 -9.05 25.03 -21.99
CA VAL A 133 -9.08 24.80 -23.44
C VAL A 133 -10.50 24.96 -23.95
N ASP A 134 -10.82 26.15 -24.44
CA ASP A 134 -12.16 26.51 -24.92
C ASP A 134 -12.65 25.64 -26.09
N ARG A 135 -11.72 25.25 -26.98
CA ARG A 135 -12.03 24.39 -28.15
C ARG A 135 -12.67 23.06 -27.74
N PHE A 136 -12.24 22.50 -26.61
CA PHE A 136 -12.74 21.21 -26.10
C PHE A 136 -13.64 21.37 -24.86
N LYS A 137 -13.85 22.61 -24.37
CA LYS A 137 -14.60 22.94 -23.15
C LYS A 137 -14.14 22.14 -21.93
N GLN A 138 -12.84 21.96 -21.81
CA GLN A 138 -12.21 21.23 -20.71
C GLN A 138 -11.06 22.03 -20.12
N LYS A 139 -10.80 21.79 -18.83
CA LYS A 139 -9.65 22.37 -18.12
C LYS A 139 -8.54 21.34 -18.05
N VAL A 140 -7.32 21.75 -18.36
CA VAL A 140 -6.11 20.94 -18.23
C VAL A 140 -5.21 21.62 -17.21
N GLN A 141 -4.63 20.83 -16.32
CA GLN A 141 -3.65 21.28 -15.35
C GLN A 141 -2.33 20.62 -15.68
N TYR A 142 -1.36 21.42 -16.13
CA TYR A 142 -0.02 20.97 -16.40
C TYR A 142 0.80 21.01 -15.12
N LEU A 143 1.48 19.91 -14.81
CA LEU A 143 2.43 19.82 -13.71
C LEU A 143 3.83 19.75 -14.32
N THR A 144 4.58 20.85 -14.23
CA THR A 144 5.95 20.96 -14.71
C THR A 144 6.89 20.57 -13.57
N VAL A 145 7.68 19.54 -13.80
CA VAL A 145 8.59 18.98 -12.81
C VAL A 145 10.02 19.17 -13.29
N LYS A 146 10.92 19.45 -12.35
CA LYS A 146 12.37 19.40 -12.61
C LYS A 146 12.83 17.95 -12.74
N ARG A 147 14.03 17.75 -13.26
CA ARG A 147 14.68 16.43 -13.35
C ARG A 147 15.14 15.95 -11.96
N ASP A 148 14.18 15.64 -11.08
CA ASP A 148 14.38 15.04 -9.75
C ASP A 148 13.49 13.81 -9.63
N LEU A 149 14.05 12.67 -9.20
CA LEU A 149 13.35 11.40 -9.09
C LEU A 149 12.13 11.50 -8.19
N LEU A 150 12.28 12.09 -7.00
CA LEU A 150 11.19 12.15 -6.02
C LEU A 150 10.06 13.05 -6.49
N ALA A 151 10.40 14.20 -7.07
CA ALA A 151 9.43 15.13 -7.63
C ALA A 151 8.67 14.51 -8.82
N ALA A 152 9.34 13.72 -9.67
CA ALA A 152 8.71 13.01 -10.77
C ALA A 152 7.73 11.93 -10.26
N LEU A 153 8.11 11.16 -9.24
CA LEU A 153 7.23 10.17 -8.60
C LEU A 153 6.01 10.82 -7.91
N ASP A 154 6.21 11.99 -7.29
CA ASP A 154 5.15 12.76 -6.63
C ASP A 154 4.19 13.43 -7.60
N ALA A 155 4.65 13.75 -8.80
CA ALA A 155 3.81 14.20 -9.89
C ALA A 155 3.01 13.03 -10.49
N CYS A 156 3.67 11.89 -10.74
CA CYS A 156 3.06 10.68 -11.29
C CYS A 156 1.93 10.12 -10.41
N ARG A 157 2.08 10.12 -9.08
CA ARG A 157 1.02 9.64 -8.17
C ARG A 157 -0.30 10.38 -8.37
N VAL A 158 -0.27 11.68 -8.69
CA VAL A 158 -1.50 12.49 -8.84
C VAL A 158 -2.00 12.55 -10.27
N ALA A 159 -1.10 12.44 -11.24
CA ALA A 159 -1.41 12.70 -12.64
C ALA A 159 -2.44 11.73 -13.25
N ASP A 160 -3.39 12.28 -14.01
CA ASP A 160 -4.27 11.49 -14.88
C ASP A 160 -3.52 11.02 -16.13
N PHE A 161 -2.66 11.89 -16.64
CA PHE A 161 -1.84 11.68 -17.83
C PHE A 161 -0.38 11.96 -17.51
N VAL A 162 0.50 11.07 -17.94
CA VAL A 162 1.95 11.26 -17.84
C VAL A 162 2.50 11.48 -19.24
N VAL A 163 3.15 12.62 -19.44
CA VAL A 163 3.76 13.03 -20.71
C VAL A 163 5.28 12.96 -20.55
N PHE A 164 5.89 11.95 -21.15
CA PHE A 164 7.35 11.82 -21.18
C PHE A 164 7.91 12.67 -22.30
N VAL A 165 8.88 13.52 -21.97
CA VAL A 165 9.54 14.40 -22.93
C VAL A 165 10.96 13.90 -23.20
N LEU A 166 11.21 13.59 -24.47
CA LEU A 166 12.48 13.12 -25.00
C LEU A 166 13.16 14.21 -25.82
N SER A 167 14.49 14.20 -25.79
CA SER A 167 15.31 14.97 -26.71
C SER A 167 15.47 14.22 -28.04
N ALA A 168 15.59 14.95 -29.14
CA ALA A 168 15.99 14.39 -30.44
C ALA A 168 17.52 14.33 -30.63
N ASN A 169 18.28 15.04 -29.78
CA ASN A 169 19.73 15.20 -29.91
C ASN A 169 20.50 14.35 -28.90
N GLU A 170 20.00 14.31 -27.66
CA GLU A 170 20.61 13.61 -26.54
C GLU A 170 19.85 12.30 -26.30
N GLU A 171 20.59 11.23 -26.00
CA GLU A 171 19.99 9.96 -25.60
C GLU A 171 19.45 10.03 -24.17
N VAL A 172 18.74 8.99 -23.73
CA VAL A 172 18.22 8.95 -22.36
C VAL A 172 19.34 8.47 -21.43
N ASP A 173 19.75 9.32 -20.48
CA ASP A 173 20.78 8.94 -19.51
C ASP A 173 20.26 7.94 -18.46
N ALA A 174 21.18 7.38 -17.69
CA ALA A 174 20.88 6.48 -16.57
C ALA A 174 19.84 7.05 -15.57
N GLU A 175 19.87 8.36 -15.28
CA GLU A 175 18.85 8.99 -14.43
C GLU A 175 17.46 8.99 -15.08
N GLY A 176 17.39 9.20 -16.40
CA GLY A 176 16.14 9.11 -17.14
C GLY A 176 15.57 7.70 -17.16
N GLU A 177 16.45 6.70 -17.28
CA GLU A 177 16.05 5.28 -17.16
C GLU A 177 15.58 4.93 -15.76
N LEU A 178 16.26 5.43 -14.72
CA LEU A 178 15.85 5.24 -13.33
C LEU A 178 14.45 5.83 -13.10
N ILE A 179 14.19 7.05 -13.58
CA ILE A 179 12.86 7.67 -13.50
C ILE A 179 11.82 6.80 -14.19
N LEU A 180 12.09 6.31 -15.41
CA LEU A 180 11.16 5.42 -16.13
C LEU A 180 10.83 4.16 -15.33
N LYS A 181 11.85 3.46 -14.82
CA LYS A 181 11.70 2.22 -14.02
C LYS A 181 10.94 2.47 -12.73
N SER A 182 11.27 3.55 -12.01
CA SER A 182 10.60 3.90 -10.75
C SER A 182 9.14 4.31 -10.99
N VAL A 183 8.85 5.03 -12.07
CA VAL A 183 7.49 5.43 -12.42
C VAL A 183 6.66 4.22 -12.89
N GLU A 184 7.27 3.30 -13.64
CA GLU A 184 6.61 2.04 -14.04
C GLU A 184 6.26 1.16 -12.84
N SER A 185 7.21 0.93 -11.93
CA SER A 185 7.01 0.10 -10.74
C SER A 185 5.97 0.67 -9.77
N GLN A 186 5.86 2.00 -9.66
CA GLN A 186 4.81 2.67 -8.87
C GLN A 186 3.40 2.48 -9.46
N GLY A 187 3.31 2.26 -10.77
CA GLY A 187 2.09 2.14 -11.54
C GLY A 187 1.70 3.46 -12.22
N ILE A 188 1.60 3.41 -13.55
CA ILE A 188 1.32 4.57 -14.39
C ILE A 188 -0.12 4.55 -14.89
N SER A 189 -0.70 5.74 -15.06
CA SER A 189 -1.98 5.95 -15.74
C SER A 189 -1.79 6.00 -17.27
N ASN A 190 -2.50 6.89 -17.96
CA ASN A 190 -2.36 7.07 -19.41
C ASN A 190 -1.04 7.77 -19.74
N THR A 191 -0.22 7.15 -20.59
CA THR A 191 1.06 7.70 -21.02
C THR A 191 0.99 8.28 -22.42
N PHE A 192 1.66 9.41 -22.61
CA PHE A 192 1.96 9.99 -23.90
C PHE A 192 3.44 10.31 -23.97
N THR A 193 4.02 10.20 -25.16
CA THR A 193 5.44 10.44 -25.37
C THR A 193 5.63 11.52 -26.41
N VAL A 194 6.56 12.41 -26.11
CA VAL A 194 6.72 13.66 -26.79
C VAL A 194 8.19 13.90 -27.07
N CYS A 195 8.50 14.43 -28.24
CA CYS A 195 9.86 14.74 -28.68
C CYS A 195 10.02 16.26 -28.87
N GLN A 196 11.10 16.80 -28.29
CA GLN A 196 11.56 18.18 -28.48
C GLN A 196 12.85 18.22 -29.31
N GLY A 197 13.03 19.32 -30.05
CA GLY A 197 14.29 19.62 -30.73
C GLY A 197 14.48 18.85 -32.04
N LEU A 198 13.39 18.33 -32.64
CA LEU A 198 13.45 17.64 -33.92
C LEU A 198 13.84 18.60 -35.06
N ASP A 199 13.54 19.88 -34.91
CA ASP A 199 13.98 20.92 -35.85
C ASP A 199 15.49 21.16 -35.85
N LYS A 200 16.17 20.89 -34.73
CA LYS A 200 17.64 21.02 -34.63
C LYS A 200 18.38 19.86 -35.29
N VAL A 201 17.69 18.77 -35.63
CA VAL A 201 18.27 17.62 -36.31
C VAL A 201 18.43 17.91 -37.80
N GLU A 202 19.69 18.10 -38.20
CA GLU A 202 20.12 18.15 -39.59
C GLU A 202 20.87 16.87 -39.96
N PRO A 203 20.60 16.24 -41.12
CA PRO A 203 19.67 16.63 -42.19
C PRO A 203 18.19 16.25 -41.94
N ALA A 204 17.25 17.07 -42.44
CA ALA A 204 15.80 16.90 -42.24
C ALA A 204 15.22 15.53 -42.65
N LYS A 205 15.88 14.80 -43.56
CA LYS A 205 15.49 13.44 -43.96
C LYS A 205 15.66 12.41 -42.84
N GLN A 206 16.50 12.67 -41.84
CA GLN A 206 16.73 11.76 -40.71
C GLN A 206 15.69 11.92 -39.61
N ARG A 207 14.92 13.02 -39.58
CA ARG A 207 13.90 13.29 -38.55
C ARG A 207 12.89 12.13 -38.37
N PRO A 208 12.31 11.53 -39.44
CA PRO A 208 11.42 10.38 -39.27
C PRO A 208 12.14 9.13 -38.74
N SER A 209 13.43 8.96 -39.09
CA SER A 209 14.25 7.86 -38.60
C SER A 209 14.49 7.99 -37.10
N VAL A 210 14.83 9.19 -36.62
CA VAL A 210 15.01 9.48 -35.19
C VAL A 210 13.73 9.22 -34.41
N VAL A 211 12.58 9.69 -34.90
CA VAL A 211 11.28 9.42 -34.25
C VAL A 211 10.98 7.91 -34.20
N SER A 212 11.33 7.16 -35.26
CA SER A 212 11.18 5.70 -35.26
C SER A 212 12.09 5.03 -34.23
N SER A 213 13.34 5.48 -34.08
CA SER A 213 14.28 4.97 -33.07
C SER A 213 13.78 5.26 -31.66
N LEU A 214 13.34 6.50 -31.38
CA LEU A 214 12.77 6.89 -30.08
C LEU A 214 11.50 6.10 -29.76
N LYS A 215 10.66 5.84 -30.78
CA LYS A 215 9.50 4.97 -30.61
C LYS A 215 9.91 3.56 -30.22
N SER A 216 10.89 2.96 -30.89
CA SER A 216 11.38 1.62 -30.55
C SER A 216 11.93 1.56 -29.12
N TYR A 217 12.68 2.57 -28.70
CA TYR A 217 13.21 2.69 -27.34
C TYR A 217 12.08 2.75 -26.30
N ILE A 218 11.11 3.66 -26.47
CA ILE A 218 9.98 3.77 -25.54
C ILE A 218 9.16 2.48 -25.52
N THR A 219 8.95 1.83 -26.67
CA THR A 219 8.10 0.64 -26.76
C THR A 219 8.65 -0.52 -25.91
N HIS A 220 9.96 -0.56 -25.65
CA HIS A 220 10.58 -1.50 -24.73
C HIS A 220 10.05 -1.34 -23.30
N TRP A 221 9.95 -0.09 -22.81
CA TRP A 221 9.48 0.24 -21.46
C TRP A 221 7.95 0.32 -21.37
N LEU A 222 7.32 0.91 -22.38
CA LEU A 222 5.90 1.24 -22.40
C LEU A 222 5.24 0.71 -23.68
N PRO A 223 4.88 -0.60 -23.71
CA PRO A 223 4.23 -1.21 -24.87
C PRO A 223 2.87 -0.59 -25.21
N SER A 224 2.27 0.15 -24.27
CA SER A 224 1.00 0.86 -24.45
C SER A 224 1.12 2.12 -25.32
N THR A 225 2.33 2.60 -25.59
CA THR A 225 2.55 3.82 -26.36
C THR A 225 2.52 3.53 -27.87
N GLU A 226 1.48 4.03 -28.55
CA GLU A 226 1.30 3.75 -29.98
C GLU A 226 2.11 4.69 -30.89
N ARG A 227 2.37 5.92 -30.43
CA ARG A 227 3.00 6.99 -31.22
C ARG A 227 3.74 8.00 -30.34
N VAL A 228 4.89 8.47 -30.84
CA VAL A 228 5.61 9.63 -30.31
C VAL A 228 5.14 10.89 -31.05
N TYR A 229 4.80 11.94 -30.31
CA TYR A 229 4.35 13.23 -30.85
C TYR A 229 5.52 14.23 -30.90
N SER A 230 5.66 15.00 -31.98
CA SER A 230 6.60 16.13 -32.03
C SER A 230 5.93 17.42 -31.54
N LEU A 231 6.62 18.18 -30.68
CA LEU A 231 6.13 19.50 -30.24
C LEU A 231 6.37 20.59 -31.28
N ASP A 232 7.39 20.42 -32.10
CA ASP A 232 7.76 21.37 -33.16
C ASP A 232 6.63 21.48 -34.21
N ASN A 233 5.92 20.37 -34.47
CA ASN A 233 4.76 20.39 -35.33
C ASN A 233 3.49 20.77 -34.56
N ARG A 234 3.02 22.00 -34.79
CA ARG A 234 1.78 22.53 -34.21
C ARG A 234 0.56 21.63 -34.40
N GLN A 235 0.45 20.92 -35.52
CA GLN A 235 -0.67 20.00 -35.77
C GLN A 235 -0.60 18.75 -34.89
N GLU A 236 0.59 18.22 -34.64
CA GLU A 236 0.78 17.06 -33.76
C GLU A 236 0.56 17.44 -32.30
N ALA A 237 1.06 18.61 -31.87
CA ALA A 237 0.79 19.16 -30.55
C ALA A 237 -0.72 19.35 -30.31
N ALA A 238 -1.45 19.94 -31.27
CA ALA A 238 -2.92 20.10 -31.17
C ALA A 238 -3.66 18.74 -31.14
N ASN A 239 -3.14 17.72 -31.83
CA ASN A 239 -3.67 16.37 -31.76
C ASN A 239 -3.44 15.73 -30.39
N LEU A 240 -2.27 15.96 -29.78
CA LEU A 240 -1.98 15.50 -28.43
C LEU A 240 -2.91 16.18 -27.40
N VAL A 241 -3.11 17.49 -27.48
CA VAL A 241 -4.06 18.19 -26.58
C VAL A 241 -5.48 17.67 -26.77
N ARG A 242 -5.90 17.38 -28.00
CA ARG A 242 -7.19 16.70 -28.23
C ARG A 242 -7.24 15.36 -27.51
N SER A 243 -6.22 14.52 -27.67
CA SER A 243 -6.13 13.22 -27.00
C SER A 243 -6.15 13.36 -25.48
N LEU A 244 -5.43 14.30 -24.90
CA LEU A 244 -5.48 14.60 -23.45
C LEU A 244 -6.90 14.94 -22.99
N CYS A 245 -7.65 15.70 -23.80
CA CYS A 245 -9.02 16.10 -23.46
C CYS A 245 -10.06 14.98 -23.68
N THR A 246 -9.94 14.19 -24.74
CA THR A 246 -10.98 13.20 -25.10
C THR A 246 -10.77 11.84 -24.46
N THR A 247 -9.54 11.49 -24.10
CA THR A 247 -9.23 10.14 -23.62
C THR A 247 -9.76 9.91 -22.22
N THR A 248 -10.34 8.75 -21.98
CA THR A 248 -10.75 8.31 -20.64
C THR A 248 -9.51 7.88 -19.85
N THR A 249 -9.41 8.35 -18.61
CA THR A 249 -8.28 8.07 -17.73
C THR A 249 -8.31 6.61 -17.28
N LYS A 250 -7.24 5.85 -17.53
CA LYS A 250 -7.00 4.59 -16.83
C LYS A 250 -6.46 4.95 -15.46
N GLY A 251 -7.22 4.68 -14.40
CA GLY A 251 -6.78 4.98 -13.05
C GLY A 251 -5.95 3.86 -12.45
N VAL A 252 -5.16 4.24 -11.43
CA VAL A 252 -4.27 3.34 -10.71
C VAL A 252 -5.03 2.75 -9.54
N ARG A 253 -5.01 1.42 -9.38
CA ARG A 253 -5.88 0.71 -8.43
C ARG A 253 -5.80 1.26 -7.00
N TRP A 254 -4.60 1.46 -6.46
CA TRP A 254 -4.42 1.93 -5.08
C TRP A 254 -4.86 3.40 -4.90
N ARG A 255 -4.76 4.20 -5.96
CA ARG A 255 -5.18 5.61 -5.97
C ARG A 255 -6.69 5.75 -6.06
N ASP A 256 -7.32 5.03 -6.99
CA ASP A 256 -8.77 5.10 -7.23
C ASP A 256 -9.59 4.49 -6.08
N GLN A 257 -8.97 3.60 -5.29
CA GLN A 257 -9.56 3.04 -4.08
C GLN A 257 -9.61 4.02 -2.90
N ARG A 258 -9.01 5.21 -3.04
CA ARG A 258 -8.98 6.26 -2.02
C ARG A 258 -9.52 7.56 -2.63
N SER A 259 -9.85 8.52 -1.77
CA SER A 259 -10.01 9.89 -2.21
C SER A 259 -8.66 10.59 -2.18
N TYR A 260 -8.40 11.41 -3.19
CA TYR A 260 -7.16 12.15 -3.30
C TYR A 260 -7.42 13.52 -3.89
N MET A 261 -6.50 14.45 -3.65
CA MET A 261 -6.60 15.81 -4.09
C MET A 261 -5.21 16.33 -4.43
N PHE A 262 -5.10 17.05 -5.55
CA PHE A 262 -3.92 17.86 -5.83
C PHE A 262 -4.03 19.16 -5.04
N ILE A 263 -2.95 19.56 -4.38
CA ILE A 263 -2.92 20.78 -3.59
C ILE A 263 -2.58 21.96 -4.50
N GLU A 264 -3.54 22.86 -4.69
CA GLU A 264 -3.37 24.07 -5.49
C GLU A 264 -2.76 25.19 -4.67
N ASP A 265 -3.34 25.44 -3.49
CA ASP A 265 -2.93 26.53 -2.59
C ASP A 265 -2.97 26.07 -1.14
N ILE A 266 -2.04 26.60 -0.35
CA ILE A 266 -1.84 26.29 1.07
C ILE A 266 -1.86 27.61 1.82
N ALA A 267 -2.96 27.87 2.54
CA ALA A 267 -3.11 29.06 3.36
C ALA A 267 -2.94 28.71 4.85
N TRP A 268 -2.16 29.53 5.55
CA TRP A 268 -1.94 29.43 7.00
C TRP A 268 -2.72 30.56 7.68
N PRO A 269 -3.96 30.33 8.14
CA PRO A 269 -4.85 31.38 8.67
C PRO A 269 -4.27 32.11 9.89
N GLY A 270 -3.36 31.49 10.63
CA GLY A 270 -2.70 32.07 11.81
C GLY A 270 -1.34 32.75 11.56
N GLY A 271 -0.87 32.80 10.31
CA GLY A 271 0.48 33.28 10.00
C GLY A 271 1.58 32.54 10.77
N LYS A 272 2.73 33.19 11.00
CA LYS A 272 3.86 32.64 11.78
C LYS A 272 3.60 32.59 13.31
N SER A 273 2.39 32.93 13.77
CA SER A 273 2.11 33.27 15.17
C SER A 273 1.01 32.43 15.82
N ALA A 274 0.30 31.58 15.07
CA ALA A 274 -0.58 30.57 15.67
C ALA A 274 0.25 29.43 16.25
N VAL A 275 0.81 29.70 17.42
CA VAL A 275 1.54 28.74 18.24
C VAL A 275 0.53 28.21 19.25
N ASN A 276 0.07 26.97 19.07
CA ASN A 276 -0.30 26.16 20.22
C ASN A 276 0.98 25.85 21.01
N GLU A 277 0.87 25.54 22.31
CA GLU A 277 2.03 25.28 23.19
C GLU A 277 3.01 24.22 22.61
N ASP A 278 2.55 23.37 21.68
CA ASP A 278 3.30 22.32 20.97
C ASP A 278 3.93 22.75 19.61
N GLY A 279 3.85 24.02 19.21
CA GLY A 279 4.43 24.50 17.93
C GLY A 279 3.69 24.03 16.67
N THR A 280 2.42 23.61 16.80
CA THR A 280 1.54 23.19 15.71
C THR A 280 0.49 24.25 15.38
N GLY A 281 0.07 24.28 14.11
CA GLY A 281 -0.94 25.21 13.58
C GLY A 281 -2.02 24.54 12.73
N GLU A 282 -3.08 25.30 12.45
CA GLU A 282 -4.13 24.92 11.49
C GLU A 282 -3.73 25.33 10.08
N VAL A 283 -3.96 24.44 9.10
CA VAL A 283 -3.63 24.67 7.68
C VAL A 283 -4.88 24.49 6.82
N VAL A 284 -5.10 25.43 5.91
CA VAL A 284 -6.16 25.35 4.91
C VAL A 284 -5.56 24.95 3.58
N ILE A 285 -5.97 23.80 3.08
CA ILE A 285 -5.47 23.23 1.83
C ILE A 285 -6.59 23.25 0.81
N THR A 286 -6.37 23.94 -0.31
CA THR A 286 -7.37 24.03 -1.39
C THR A 286 -7.03 23.12 -2.55
N GLY A 287 -8.05 22.47 -3.11
CA GLY A 287 -7.88 21.59 -4.27
C GLY A 287 -9.18 20.95 -4.74
N VAL A 288 -9.10 20.08 -5.74
CA VAL A 288 -10.26 19.37 -6.30
C VAL A 288 -10.26 17.90 -5.90
N VAL A 289 -11.35 17.43 -5.28
CA VAL A 289 -11.50 16.05 -4.82
C VAL A 289 -11.61 15.10 -6.01
N ARG A 290 -10.87 13.98 -5.95
CA ARG A 290 -10.82 12.93 -6.98
C ARG A 290 -10.82 11.54 -6.37
N GLY A 291 -11.12 10.54 -7.20
CA GLY A 291 -11.25 9.15 -6.76
C GLY A 291 -12.59 8.92 -6.08
N LEU A 292 -12.56 8.42 -4.84
CA LEU A 292 -13.75 8.29 -4.00
C LEU A 292 -14.17 9.62 -3.37
N GLY A 293 -15.28 9.62 -2.63
CA GLY A 293 -15.69 10.79 -1.87
C GLY A 293 -14.73 11.09 -0.71
N LEU A 294 -14.42 12.36 -0.49
CA LEU A 294 -13.59 12.79 0.64
C LEU A 294 -14.46 12.84 1.90
N LYS A 295 -14.07 12.12 2.96
CA LYS A 295 -14.78 12.10 4.24
C LYS A 295 -14.01 12.88 5.30
N ALA A 296 -14.71 13.62 6.14
CA ALA A 296 -14.08 14.37 7.24
C ALA A 296 -13.65 13.47 8.41
N ASP A 297 -14.30 12.32 8.60
CA ASP A 297 -14.00 11.37 9.69
C ASP A 297 -12.68 10.61 9.50
N ARG A 298 -12.14 10.60 8.28
CA ARG A 298 -10.94 9.82 7.94
C ARG A 298 -9.70 10.70 8.03
N LEU A 299 -8.59 10.09 8.45
CA LEU A 299 -7.29 10.75 8.43
C LEU A 299 -6.85 11.06 7.00
N VAL A 300 -5.99 12.05 6.89
CA VAL A 300 -5.48 12.54 5.62
C VAL A 300 -3.97 12.58 5.67
N GLN A 301 -3.33 11.96 4.68
CA GLN A 301 -1.89 12.06 4.48
C GLN A 301 -1.58 13.20 3.49
N VAL A 302 -0.70 14.10 3.89
CA VAL A 302 -0.26 15.24 3.07
C VAL A 302 1.20 15.03 2.68
N GLY A 303 1.43 14.61 1.44
CA GLY A 303 2.77 14.37 0.89
C GLY A 303 3.74 13.68 1.86
N ASP A 304 4.87 14.34 2.11
CA ASP A 304 5.91 13.90 3.05
C ASP A 304 5.76 14.55 4.44
N TRP A 305 4.67 15.29 4.71
CA TRP A 305 4.42 15.94 6.01
C TRP A 305 3.88 14.96 7.06
N GLY A 306 3.26 13.86 6.61
CA GLY A 306 2.68 12.83 7.47
C GLY A 306 1.15 12.78 7.43
N ASP A 307 0.58 12.18 8.47
CA ASP A 307 -0.86 11.95 8.63
C ASP A 307 -1.47 12.97 9.59
N PHE A 308 -2.62 13.54 9.23
CA PHE A 308 -3.29 14.57 10.02
C PHE A 308 -4.80 14.38 10.06
N GLN A 309 -5.43 14.97 11.08
CA GLN A 309 -6.89 15.01 11.24
C GLN A 309 -7.51 16.22 10.52
N VAL A 310 -8.67 15.99 9.91
CA VAL A 310 -9.49 17.04 9.28
C VAL A 310 -10.36 17.70 10.34
N ASP A 311 -10.38 19.03 10.35
CA ASP A 311 -11.28 19.87 11.17
C ASP A 311 -12.65 20.05 10.51
N LYS A 312 -12.63 20.50 9.24
CA LYS A 312 -13.81 20.75 8.43
C LYS A 312 -13.46 20.79 6.95
N ILE A 313 -14.44 20.50 6.11
CA ILE A 313 -14.32 20.61 4.66
C ILE A 313 -15.29 21.70 4.18
N VAL A 314 -14.75 22.74 3.54
CA VAL A 314 -15.50 23.89 3.03
C VAL A 314 -15.50 23.87 1.50
N ALA A 315 -16.60 24.25 0.86
CA ALA A 315 -16.62 24.43 -0.59
C ALA A 315 -15.81 25.67 -0.98
N ALA A 316 -14.96 25.55 -2.00
CA ALA A 316 -14.15 26.67 -2.49
C ALA A 316 -14.39 26.91 -3.99
N PRO A 317 -15.61 27.34 -4.38
CA PRO A 317 -15.89 27.65 -5.78
C PRO A 317 -14.89 28.71 -6.29
N LEU A 318 -14.43 28.55 -7.52
CA LEU A 318 -13.58 29.57 -8.15
C LEU A 318 -14.40 30.85 -8.29
N GLU A 319 -13.81 31.99 -7.92
CA GLU A 319 -14.39 33.30 -8.21
C GLU A 319 -14.46 33.50 -9.72
N THR A 320 -15.57 33.07 -10.33
CA THR A 320 -15.90 33.56 -11.66
C THR A 320 -16.26 35.03 -11.48
N ARG A 321 -15.57 35.95 -12.17
CA ARG A 321 -16.01 37.34 -12.32
C ARG A 321 -17.46 37.33 -12.81
N LYS A 322 -18.42 37.38 -11.88
CA LYS A 322 -19.82 37.57 -12.22
C LYS A 322 -19.90 38.96 -12.84
N LYS A 323 -20.42 39.02 -14.05
CA LYS A 323 -20.83 40.27 -14.69
C LYS A 323 -21.82 40.92 -13.71
N ARG A 324 -21.45 42.09 -13.19
CA ARG A 324 -22.18 42.85 -12.18
C ARG A 324 -23.62 43.07 -12.66
N GLU A 325 -24.57 42.37 -12.05
CA GLU A 325 -25.99 42.69 -12.14
C GLU A 325 -26.43 42.90 -10.69
N ASP A 326 -26.82 44.13 -10.38
CA ASP A 326 -27.19 44.61 -9.05
C ASP A 326 -28.44 43.86 -8.56
N GLU A 327 -28.24 42.89 -7.66
CA GLU A 327 -29.30 42.40 -6.79
C GLU A 327 -28.73 42.23 -5.37
N MET A 328 -29.08 43.19 -4.51
CA MET A 328 -29.12 43.17 -3.04
C MET A 328 -28.40 41.98 -2.36
N ALA A 329 -27.14 42.18 -1.97
CA ALA A 329 -26.42 41.28 -1.08
C ALA A 329 -26.98 41.40 0.35
N VAL A 330 -27.77 40.40 0.76
CA VAL A 330 -27.95 40.08 2.18
C VAL A 330 -26.73 39.23 2.56
N ASP A 331 -25.85 39.79 3.40
CA ASP A 331 -24.82 39.04 4.13
C ASP A 331 -25.52 38.03 5.04
N SER A 332 -25.76 36.84 4.49
CA SER A 332 -25.74 35.63 5.28
C SER A 332 -24.38 35.00 5.05
N GLU A 333 -23.54 34.98 6.09
CA GLU A 333 -22.43 34.03 6.20
C GLU A 333 -23.03 32.62 6.12
N VAL A 334 -23.30 32.16 4.90
CA VAL A 334 -23.69 30.78 4.66
C VAL A 334 -22.42 30.00 4.89
N ASP A 335 -22.38 29.29 6.01
CA ASP A 335 -21.31 28.38 6.37
C ASP A 335 -21.25 27.29 5.27
N ASP A 336 -20.47 27.54 4.21
CA ASP A 336 -20.24 26.66 3.04
C ASP A 336 -19.48 25.37 3.43
N THR A 337 -19.61 24.95 4.69
CA THR A 337 -19.16 23.65 5.20
C THR A 337 -19.94 22.52 4.55
N LEU A 338 -19.23 21.72 3.76
CA LEU A 338 -19.78 20.53 3.11
C LEU A 338 -19.87 19.37 4.10
N GLU A 339 -18.88 19.24 4.97
CA GLU A 339 -18.76 18.13 5.90
C GLU A 339 -17.98 18.53 7.14
N ARG A 340 -18.44 18.06 8.30
CA ARG A 340 -17.77 18.18 9.60
C ARG A 340 -17.55 16.77 10.16
N PRO A 341 -16.45 16.52 10.90
CA PRO A 341 -16.21 15.24 11.53
C PRO A 341 -17.35 14.85 12.48
N THR A 342 -17.68 13.57 12.46
CA THR A 342 -18.65 12.90 13.33
C THR A 342 -17.93 12.26 14.52
N GLU A 343 -18.67 11.69 15.47
CA GLU A 343 -18.14 10.90 16.59
C GLU A 343 -17.28 9.70 16.15
N ASP A 344 -17.42 9.25 14.90
CA ASP A 344 -16.64 8.15 14.28
C ASP A 344 -15.29 8.62 13.68
N GLN A 345 -14.76 9.77 14.11
CA GLN A 345 -13.48 10.28 13.63
C GLN A 345 -12.32 9.36 14.05
N ASP A 346 -11.41 9.09 13.12
CA ASP A 346 -10.22 8.28 13.38
C ASP A 346 -9.20 9.03 14.27
N ASP A 347 -8.65 8.33 15.27
CA ASP A 347 -7.62 8.86 16.17
C ASP A 347 -6.21 8.87 15.53
N LEU A 348 -5.36 9.80 15.96
CA LEU A 348 -3.92 9.87 15.66
C LEU A 348 -3.07 8.89 16.50
N ALA A 349 -3.69 7.88 17.09
CA ALA A 349 -2.96 6.86 17.85
C ALA A 349 -2.34 5.83 16.89
N GLU A 350 -1.00 5.81 16.84
CA GLU A 350 -0.25 4.86 16.01
C GLU A 350 -0.34 3.41 16.51
N LEU A 351 -0.48 3.25 17.83
CA LEU A 351 -0.60 1.95 18.49
C LEU A 351 -2.05 1.73 18.90
N ALA A 352 -2.47 0.46 18.96
CA ALA A 352 -3.74 0.14 19.59
C ALA A 352 -3.74 0.70 21.03
N PRO A 353 -4.89 1.20 21.53
CA PRO A 353 -5.00 1.55 22.93
C PRO A 353 -4.52 0.34 23.73
N GLU A 354 -3.71 0.60 24.75
CA GLU A 354 -3.32 -0.41 25.70
C GLU A 354 -4.63 -1.06 26.16
N GLU A 355 -4.87 -2.31 25.77
CA GLU A 355 -5.85 -3.10 26.49
C GLU A 355 -5.31 -3.08 27.90
N THR A 356 -5.95 -2.27 28.75
CA THR A 356 -5.67 -2.31 30.17
C THR A 356 -5.98 -3.74 30.58
N LEU A 357 -4.97 -4.60 30.56
CA LEU A 357 -4.94 -5.86 31.28
C LEU A 357 -4.91 -5.58 32.80
N MET A 358 -5.56 -4.50 33.25
CA MET A 358 -6.04 -4.29 34.61
C MET A 358 -7.25 -5.20 34.82
N ASP A 359 -6.99 -6.50 34.83
CA ASP A 359 -7.77 -7.52 35.53
C ASP A 359 -7.04 -8.89 35.58
N ASP A 360 -5.88 -9.04 34.92
CA ASP A 360 -5.07 -10.28 35.00
C ASP A 360 -3.68 -10.09 35.63
N VAL A 361 -3.32 -8.91 36.16
CA VAL A 361 -2.10 -8.75 36.99
C VAL A 361 -2.20 -9.54 38.31
N THR A 362 -3.40 -10.00 38.70
CA THR A 362 -3.59 -10.93 39.82
C THR A 362 -3.62 -12.42 39.43
N ASN A 363 -3.65 -12.74 38.12
CA ASN A 363 -3.61 -14.10 37.58
C ASN A 363 -2.38 -14.38 36.71
N TYR A 364 -1.45 -13.44 36.61
CA TYR A 364 -0.05 -13.80 36.49
C TYR A 364 0.31 -14.58 37.76
N ALA A 365 0.03 -15.89 37.74
CA ALA A 365 0.83 -16.84 38.47
C ALA A 365 2.26 -16.39 38.24
N THR A 366 2.93 -15.98 39.32
CA THR A 366 4.35 -15.69 39.37
C THR A 366 5.02 -16.77 38.53
N SER A 367 5.30 -16.46 37.27
CA SER A 367 5.98 -17.38 36.39
C SER A 367 7.30 -17.56 37.10
N VAL A 368 7.44 -18.76 37.62
CA VAL A 368 8.66 -19.28 38.22
C VAL A 368 9.79 -18.67 37.40
N ALA A 369 10.67 -17.93 38.08
CA ALA A 369 11.90 -17.38 37.52
C ALA A 369 12.39 -18.33 36.44
N PRO A 370 12.76 -17.84 35.23
CA PRO A 370 13.02 -18.68 34.07
C PRO A 370 13.83 -19.83 34.62
N SER A 371 13.24 -21.02 34.69
CA SER A 371 14.00 -22.15 35.19
C SER A 371 15.15 -22.17 34.21
N GLU A 372 16.36 -21.93 34.71
CA GLU A 372 17.60 -21.95 33.96
C GLU A 372 17.85 -23.39 33.49
N ARG A 373 16.86 -23.98 32.82
CA ARG A 373 16.86 -25.29 32.23
C ARG A 373 17.76 -25.17 31.03
N LYS A 374 19.04 -25.38 31.30
CA LYS A 374 20.09 -25.35 30.30
C LYS A 374 20.03 -26.67 29.52
N GLY A 375 18.92 -26.95 28.84
CA GLY A 375 18.74 -28.11 27.98
C GLY A 375 18.68 -27.72 26.51
N VAL A 376 19.22 -28.55 25.62
CA VAL A 376 18.99 -28.40 24.18
C VAL A 376 17.57 -28.90 23.89
N LEU A 377 16.64 -27.97 23.59
CA LEU A 377 15.29 -28.30 23.15
C LEU A 377 15.35 -28.89 21.73
N ILE A 378 14.91 -30.14 21.58
CA ILE A 378 14.66 -30.77 20.28
C ILE A 378 13.23 -31.33 20.28
N ASP A 379 12.36 -30.77 19.44
CA ASP A 379 11.00 -31.31 19.17
C ASP A 379 10.17 -31.54 20.47
N ASP A 380 10.06 -30.51 21.32
CA ASP A 380 9.40 -30.50 22.64
C ASP A 380 9.98 -31.48 23.69
N HIS A 381 11.04 -32.21 23.37
CA HIS A 381 11.76 -33.05 24.31
C HIS A 381 13.04 -32.36 24.78
N HIS A 382 13.12 -32.12 26.09
CA HIS A 382 14.37 -31.78 26.75
C HIS A 382 15.17 -33.07 26.86
N TYR A 383 16.15 -33.25 25.97
CA TYR A 383 17.05 -34.41 26.02
C TYR A 383 18.00 -34.37 27.23
N PHE A 384 18.10 -33.21 27.88
CA PHE A 384 18.77 -32.99 29.16
C PHE A 384 17.77 -32.23 30.04
N SER A 385 17.01 -32.95 30.86
CA SER A 385 16.35 -32.31 32.00
C SER A 385 17.42 -32.07 33.06
N ASP A 386 17.36 -30.90 33.72
CA ASP A 386 18.19 -30.63 34.90
C ASP A 386 18.00 -31.68 36.01
N GLU A 387 17.07 -32.62 35.91
CA GLU A 387 16.97 -33.77 36.82
C GLU A 387 18.23 -34.65 36.79
N GLU A 388 19.03 -34.64 35.72
CA GLU A 388 20.36 -35.29 35.71
C GLU A 388 21.49 -34.41 36.29
N GLU A 389 21.38 -33.07 36.23
CA GLU A 389 22.34 -32.13 36.86
C GLU A 389 22.00 -31.80 38.34
N GLU A 390 20.74 -31.99 38.77
CA GLU A 390 20.29 -31.93 40.18
C GLU A 390 20.74 -33.16 40.99
N VAL A 391 21.41 -34.12 40.35
CA VAL A 391 22.41 -34.94 41.04
C VAL A 391 23.69 -34.11 41.22
N ALA A 392 23.55 -32.95 41.88
CA ALA A 392 24.68 -32.22 42.38
C ALA A 392 25.48 -33.21 43.26
N PRO A 393 26.78 -33.45 43.01
CA PRO A 393 27.54 -34.36 43.84
C PRO A 393 27.50 -33.84 45.27
N THR A 394 26.91 -34.66 46.13
CA THR A 394 26.78 -34.43 47.56
C THR A 394 28.15 -34.01 48.12
N LYS A 395 28.20 -32.82 48.74
CA LYS A 395 29.30 -32.27 49.57
C LYS A 395 30.72 -32.74 49.20
N ARG A 396 31.52 -31.88 48.57
CA ARG A 396 32.97 -32.09 48.37
C ARG A 396 33.66 -32.41 49.71
N ARG A 397 33.98 -33.68 49.97
CA ARG A 397 34.89 -34.08 51.08
C ARG A 397 36.29 -33.57 50.73
N ARG A 398 37.14 -33.30 51.73
CA ARG A 398 38.52 -32.81 51.48
C ARG A 398 39.33 -33.91 50.81
N LEU A 399 39.69 -33.71 49.54
CA LEU A 399 40.66 -34.56 48.85
C LEU A 399 42.09 -34.20 49.27
N PRO A 400 43.04 -35.16 49.18
CA PRO A 400 44.45 -34.87 49.37
C PRO A 400 44.95 -33.78 48.40
N LYS A 401 45.82 -32.88 48.88
CA LYS A 401 46.41 -31.83 48.04
C LYS A 401 47.16 -32.46 46.85
N GLY A 402 46.78 -32.10 45.64
CA GLY A 402 47.42 -32.55 44.39
C GLY A 402 46.71 -33.67 43.62
N THR A 403 45.50 -34.09 44.02
CA THR A 403 44.70 -35.02 43.21
C THR A 403 44.09 -34.32 42.00
N SER A 404 44.22 -34.90 40.80
CA SER A 404 43.55 -34.38 39.58
C SER A 404 42.05 -34.69 39.58
N ASP A 405 41.24 -33.95 38.81
CA ASP A 405 39.79 -34.15 38.71
C ASP A 405 39.42 -35.58 38.31
N TYR A 406 40.23 -36.21 37.45
CA TYR A 406 40.06 -37.62 37.09
C TYR A 406 40.30 -38.55 38.29
N GLN A 407 41.33 -38.32 39.10
CA GLN A 407 41.58 -39.13 40.30
C GLN A 407 40.51 -38.89 41.37
N ALA A 408 40.00 -37.67 41.46
CA ALA A 408 38.96 -37.29 42.40
C ALA A 408 37.63 -38.04 42.16
N ALA A 409 37.25 -38.23 40.90
CA ALA A 409 36.05 -38.98 40.52
C ALA A 409 36.10 -40.44 41.02
N TRP A 410 37.26 -41.07 41.03
CA TRP A 410 37.45 -42.45 41.52
C TRP A 410 37.40 -42.56 43.05
N TYR A 411 37.82 -41.52 43.78
CA TYR A 411 37.75 -41.50 45.24
C TYR A 411 36.31 -41.34 45.78
N LEU A 412 35.40 -40.79 44.97
CA LEU A 412 34.02 -40.50 45.37
C LEU A 412 33.02 -41.58 44.96
N ASP A 413 33.35 -42.46 43.99
CA ASP A 413 32.47 -43.53 43.49
C ASP A 413 32.53 -44.83 44.33
N GLY A 414 33.45 -44.92 45.30
CA GLY A 414 33.59 -46.06 46.20
C GLY A 414 33.17 -45.74 47.63
N MET A 415 32.07 -46.36 48.10
CA MET A 415 31.52 -46.37 49.47
C MET A 415 30.41 -45.36 49.77
N SER A 416 29.19 -45.71 49.34
CA SER A 416 27.96 -45.32 50.04
C SER A 416 27.41 -46.51 50.82
N ASP A 417 27.97 -46.79 52.00
CA ASP A 417 27.21 -47.37 53.11
C ASP A 417 27.92 -47.14 54.46
N SER A 418 27.17 -46.61 55.42
CA SER A 418 27.36 -46.72 56.87
C SER A 418 28.45 -45.90 57.61
N GLY A 419 27.96 -44.98 58.45
CA GLY A 419 28.28 -45.00 59.90
C GLY A 419 29.36 -44.06 60.46
N SER A 420 28.95 -43.29 61.48
CA SER A 420 29.73 -42.70 62.59
C SER A 420 30.48 -41.36 62.40
N ASP A 421 29.85 -40.31 62.92
CA ASP A 421 30.26 -39.54 64.13
C ASP A 421 31.74 -39.65 64.58
N PHE A 422 32.48 -38.54 64.47
CA PHE A 422 33.59 -38.24 65.38
C PHE A 422 33.83 -36.73 65.50
N GLU A 423 34.19 -36.35 66.71
CA GLU A 423 34.15 -35.03 67.34
C GLU A 423 35.24 -34.03 66.87
N ASP A 424 34.92 -32.77 67.17
CA ASP A 424 35.71 -31.56 67.39
C ASP A 424 37.24 -31.67 67.53
N PHE A 425 37.97 -30.80 66.83
CA PHE A 425 39.31 -30.34 67.24
C PHE A 425 39.61 -28.93 66.72
N ASP A 426 39.91 -28.05 67.67
CA ASP A 426 40.14 -26.61 67.59
C ASP A 426 41.38 -26.13 66.80
N ASP A 427 41.27 -24.87 66.35
CA ASP A 427 42.26 -23.77 66.20
C ASP A 427 43.55 -23.91 65.36
N MET A 428 43.66 -23.00 64.38
CA MET A 428 44.80 -22.07 64.24
C MET A 428 44.48 -20.92 63.25
N GLU A 429 44.59 -19.69 63.74
CA GLU A 429 44.73 -18.43 62.99
C GLU A 429 46.18 -18.20 62.52
N ASP A 430 46.32 -17.48 61.39
CA ASP A 430 47.39 -16.55 60.95
C ASP A 430 47.42 -16.54 59.41
N GLN A 431 47.72 -15.50 58.63
CA GLN A 431 47.81 -14.03 58.71
C GLN A 431 48.09 -13.57 57.24
N GLU A 432 47.97 -12.26 56.95
CA GLU A 432 48.15 -11.48 55.69
C GLU A 432 49.38 -11.87 54.81
N ASP A 433 49.56 -11.55 53.51
CA ASP A 433 49.47 -10.24 52.83
C ASP A 433 49.90 -10.39 51.33
N GLY A 434 49.69 -9.37 50.46
CA GLY A 434 50.55 -9.18 49.26
C GLY A 434 49.93 -8.77 47.89
N GLN A 435 50.09 -7.49 47.55
CA GLN A 435 49.65 -6.72 46.37
C GLN A 435 50.39 -7.01 45.03
N SER A 436 49.81 -6.65 43.86
CA SER A 436 50.35 -5.62 42.92
C SER A 436 49.69 -5.60 41.51
N GLN A 437 49.19 -4.44 41.06
CA GLN A 437 49.13 -4.02 39.64
C GLN A 437 50.38 -3.18 39.31
N PRO A 438 50.76 -2.97 38.03
CA PRO A 438 50.46 -1.67 37.39
C PRO A 438 50.16 -1.72 35.87
N ALA A 439 49.82 -0.54 35.31
CA ALA A 439 49.18 -0.28 34.02
C ALA A 439 50.08 0.38 32.93
N HIS A 440 49.70 0.20 31.64
CA HIS A 440 49.80 1.10 30.44
C HIS A 440 51.19 1.69 30.05
N PRO A 441 51.40 2.56 29.02
CA PRO A 441 50.58 3.03 27.87
C PRO A 441 51.27 3.24 26.47
N ALA A 442 50.43 3.35 25.41
CA ALA A 442 50.42 4.32 24.29
C ALA A 442 51.36 4.27 23.05
N ASP A 443 50.82 4.91 21.99
CA ASP A 443 51.38 5.47 20.73
C ASP A 443 51.26 4.63 19.44
N GLY A 444 50.76 5.14 18.29
CA GLY A 444 50.30 6.49 17.94
C GLY A 444 49.68 6.52 16.52
N GLU A 445 48.72 7.43 16.31
CA GLU A 445 48.05 7.73 15.03
C GLU A 445 48.93 8.62 14.13
N GLU A 446 49.15 8.19 12.88
CA GLU A 446 49.51 9.05 11.75
C GLU A 446 48.88 8.45 10.47
N GLY A 447 47.91 9.12 9.83
CA GLY A 447 47.42 8.66 8.51
C GLY A 447 46.06 9.12 7.96
N MET A 448 45.31 10.01 8.60
CA MET A 448 43.99 10.43 8.08
C MET A 448 44.14 11.20 6.75
N ASP A 449 43.75 10.56 5.64
CA ASP A 449 43.20 11.12 4.38
C ASP A 449 43.40 10.19 3.17
N LYS A 450 44.32 9.19 3.24
CA LYS A 450 44.38 8.07 2.27
C LYS A 450 43.60 6.85 2.73
N ASP A 451 43.43 6.72 4.03
CA ASP A 451 42.73 5.60 4.65
C ASP A 451 41.26 5.57 4.26
N GLU A 452 40.54 6.68 4.07
CA GLU A 452 39.11 6.61 3.75
C GLU A 452 38.83 5.89 2.42
N ALA A 453 39.60 6.15 1.37
CA ALA A 453 39.40 5.49 0.07
C ALA A 453 39.80 4.01 0.13
N GLU A 454 40.93 3.69 0.77
CA GLU A 454 41.41 2.31 0.94
C GLU A 454 40.53 1.51 1.92
N GLN A 455 39.96 2.15 2.92
CA GLN A 455 39.04 1.59 3.91
C GLN A 455 37.65 1.38 3.30
N ILE A 456 37.18 2.28 2.42
CA ILE A 456 35.98 2.06 1.60
C ILE A 456 36.21 0.89 0.63
N GLU A 457 37.40 0.77 0.02
CA GLU A 457 37.70 -0.30 -0.93
C GLU A 457 37.92 -1.66 -0.23
N ALA A 458 38.56 -1.68 0.93
CA ALA A 458 38.67 -2.85 1.81
C ALA A 458 37.29 -3.29 2.31
N TYR A 459 36.43 -2.35 2.69
CA TYR A 459 35.04 -2.60 3.07
C TYR A 459 34.20 -3.15 1.91
N ARG A 460 34.43 -2.68 0.67
CA ARG A 460 33.78 -3.25 -0.53
C ARG A 460 34.26 -4.66 -0.83
N LYS A 461 35.55 -4.94 -0.63
CA LYS A 461 36.13 -6.28 -0.83
C LYS A 461 35.63 -7.26 0.23
N SER A 462 35.61 -6.88 1.50
CA SER A 462 35.07 -7.72 2.59
C SER A 462 33.59 -8.03 2.38
N ARG A 463 32.81 -7.07 1.87
CA ARG A 463 31.40 -7.28 1.52
C ARG A 463 31.18 -8.27 0.39
N LYS A 464 32.05 -8.29 -0.63
CA LYS A 464 31.98 -9.24 -1.74
C LYS A 464 32.42 -10.65 -1.34
N THR A 465 33.40 -10.76 -0.44
CA THR A 465 33.79 -12.06 0.12
C THR A 465 32.68 -12.61 1.01
N GLU A 466 32.13 -11.81 1.92
CA GLU A 466 31.00 -12.22 2.77
C GLU A 466 29.77 -12.71 1.95
N GLU A 467 29.50 -12.10 0.79
CA GLU A 467 28.42 -12.53 -0.11
C GLU A 467 28.70 -13.88 -0.75
N ALA A 468 29.90 -14.05 -1.33
CA ALA A 468 30.30 -15.30 -1.95
C ALA A 468 30.33 -16.44 -0.91
N ASP A 469 30.79 -16.11 0.31
CA ASP A 469 30.85 -17.03 1.43
C ASP A 469 29.45 -17.42 1.90
N ASP A 470 28.49 -16.50 2.06
CA ASP A 470 27.10 -16.82 2.45
C ASP A 470 26.33 -17.59 1.34
N LEU A 471 26.68 -17.36 0.07
CA LEU A 471 26.10 -18.10 -1.05
C LEU A 471 26.66 -19.53 -1.15
N GLU A 472 27.94 -19.72 -0.85
CA GLU A 472 28.60 -21.03 -0.82
C GLU A 472 28.25 -21.82 0.47
N PHE A 473 28.12 -21.09 1.59
CA PHE A 473 27.97 -21.60 2.95
C PHE A 473 26.82 -20.88 3.68
N PRO A 474 25.55 -21.21 3.36
CA PRO A 474 24.40 -20.49 3.91
C PRO A 474 24.27 -20.69 5.42
N ASP A 475 24.13 -19.59 6.16
CA ASP A 475 23.92 -19.54 7.61
C ASP A 475 25.02 -20.25 8.45
N GLU A 476 26.25 -20.41 7.93
CA GLU A 476 27.37 -20.99 8.68
C GLU A 476 27.96 -20.01 9.69
N ILE A 477 28.19 -20.49 10.92
CA ILE A 477 28.76 -19.68 12.01
C ILE A 477 30.04 -20.35 12.50
N GLU A 478 31.17 -19.66 12.35
CA GLU A 478 32.43 -20.10 12.94
C GLU A 478 32.49 -19.73 14.44
N LEU A 479 32.72 -20.74 15.28
CA LEU A 479 32.89 -20.56 16.73
C LEU A 479 34.38 -20.48 17.08
N PRO A 480 34.87 -19.33 17.59
CA PRO A 480 36.24 -19.25 18.05
C PRO A 480 36.45 -20.12 19.31
N PRO A 481 37.63 -20.73 19.50
CA PRO A 481 37.88 -21.70 20.58
C PRO A 481 37.74 -21.11 21.99
N ASN A 482 37.78 -19.79 22.11
CA ASN A 482 37.67 -19.07 23.38
C ASN A 482 36.21 -18.78 23.79
N VAL A 483 35.22 -19.13 22.96
CA VAL A 483 33.80 -18.83 23.23
C VAL A 483 33.03 -20.14 23.47
N ASN A 484 32.37 -20.23 24.61
CA ASN A 484 31.52 -21.36 24.94
C ASN A 484 30.28 -21.39 24.03
N ALA A 485 30.14 -22.48 23.25
CA ALA A 485 29.04 -22.64 22.29
C ALA A 485 27.66 -22.61 22.97
N ARG A 486 27.54 -23.18 24.18
CA ARG A 486 26.28 -23.23 24.95
C ARG A 486 25.78 -21.84 25.31
N GLU A 487 26.69 -20.93 25.65
CA GLU A 487 26.35 -19.54 26.00
C GLU A 487 26.02 -18.71 24.76
N ARG A 488 26.80 -18.86 23.69
CA ARG A 488 26.59 -18.10 22.44
C ARG A 488 25.29 -18.49 21.73
N LEU A 489 24.93 -19.77 21.73
CA LEU A 489 23.77 -20.30 21.03
C LEU A 489 22.56 -20.55 21.95
N LEU A 490 22.56 -19.97 23.16
CA LEU A 490 21.51 -20.19 24.17
C LEU A 490 20.08 -19.87 23.66
N ARG A 491 19.96 -18.94 22.71
CA ARG A 491 18.68 -18.51 22.12
C ARG A 491 18.25 -19.32 20.89
N TYR A 492 19.13 -20.18 20.38
CA TYR A 492 18.85 -20.97 19.19
C TYR A 492 18.15 -22.27 19.57
N ARG A 493 17.32 -22.79 18.66
CA ARG A 493 16.55 -24.03 18.86
C ARG A 493 16.87 -25.06 17.79
N GLY A 494 16.95 -26.32 18.19
CA GLY A 494 17.13 -27.45 17.28
C GLY A 494 15.79 -27.97 16.78
N LEU A 495 15.44 -27.67 15.52
CA LEU A 495 14.24 -28.22 14.90
C LEU A 495 14.58 -29.36 13.95
N LYS A 496 13.81 -30.44 14.02
CA LYS A 496 13.94 -31.56 13.08
C LYS A 496 13.48 -31.19 11.68
N SER A 497 12.42 -30.39 11.56
CA SER A 497 11.95 -29.84 10.28
C SER A 497 11.24 -28.52 10.49
N LEU A 498 11.73 -27.45 9.83
CA LEU A 498 11.14 -26.11 9.90
C LEU A 498 9.67 -26.06 9.40
N LYS A 499 9.23 -27.05 8.60
CA LYS A 499 7.87 -27.09 8.03
C LYS A 499 6.85 -27.82 8.90
N MET A 500 7.29 -28.80 9.68
CA MET A 500 6.39 -29.74 10.38
C MET A 500 6.43 -29.58 11.89
N SER A 501 7.59 -29.25 12.45
CA SER A 501 7.73 -29.05 13.89
C SER A 501 6.98 -27.80 14.33
N LYS A 502 6.35 -27.86 15.50
CA LYS A 502 5.65 -26.73 16.10
C LYS A 502 6.67 -25.67 16.53
N TRP A 503 6.38 -24.39 16.26
CA TRP A 503 7.16 -23.28 16.78
C TRP A 503 6.49 -22.74 18.03
N GLU A 504 7.08 -22.95 19.21
CA GLU A 504 6.58 -22.40 20.47
C GLU A 504 6.93 -20.92 20.58
N THR A 505 5.94 -20.05 20.78
CA THR A 505 6.13 -18.60 20.83
C THR A 505 6.20 -18.04 22.26
N GLU A 506 5.84 -18.83 23.28
CA GLU A 506 5.75 -18.37 24.66
C GLU A 506 7.10 -17.98 25.26
N GLU A 507 8.15 -18.75 24.98
CA GLU A 507 9.52 -18.48 25.43
C GLU A 507 10.16 -17.25 24.75
N ASP A 508 9.65 -16.85 23.58
CA ASP A 508 10.17 -15.71 22.82
C ASP A 508 9.53 -14.38 23.23
N ARG A 509 8.37 -14.41 23.92
CA ARG A 509 7.65 -13.21 24.39
C ARG A 509 8.52 -12.20 25.15
N PRO A 510 9.48 -12.60 26.01
CA PRO A 510 10.36 -11.65 26.69
C PRO A 510 11.33 -10.90 25.77
N TYR A 511 11.56 -11.40 24.56
CA TYR A 511 12.43 -10.79 23.55
C TYR A 511 11.64 -10.04 22.47
N GLU A 512 10.31 -10.11 22.50
CA GLU A 512 9.46 -9.34 21.60
C GLU A 512 9.55 -7.84 21.94
N PRO A 513 9.49 -6.96 20.93
CA PRO A 513 9.37 -5.53 21.19
C PRO A 513 8.12 -5.23 22.03
N GLU A 514 8.21 -4.31 23.00
CA GLU A 514 7.07 -3.91 23.84
C GLU A 514 5.86 -3.43 23.01
N GLU A 515 6.13 -2.82 21.85
CA GLU A 515 5.10 -2.35 20.91
C GLU A 515 4.36 -3.50 20.19
N TRP A 516 4.90 -4.73 20.16
CA TRP A 516 4.36 -5.85 19.38
C TRP A 516 2.93 -6.21 19.78
N GLN A 517 2.66 -6.26 21.08
CA GLN A 517 1.32 -6.54 21.62
C GLN A 517 0.31 -5.42 21.31
N ARG A 518 0.80 -4.21 21.03
CA ARG A 518 -0.01 -3.03 20.70
C ARG A 518 -0.18 -2.83 19.20
N LEU A 519 0.39 -3.71 18.37
CA LEU A 519 0.17 -3.68 16.92
C LEU A 519 -1.25 -4.12 16.58
N LEU A 520 -1.76 -3.61 15.45
CA LEU A 520 -3.06 -4.02 14.94
C LEU A 520 -2.98 -5.44 14.36
N GLU A 521 -3.57 -6.40 15.08
CA GLU A 521 -3.72 -7.76 14.58
C GLU A 521 -4.95 -7.88 13.64
N ILE A 522 -4.72 -8.37 12.42
CA ILE A 522 -5.77 -8.59 11.43
C ILE A 522 -5.83 -10.07 11.07
N ALA A 523 -6.81 -10.79 11.63
CA ALA A 523 -6.96 -12.23 11.39
C ALA A 523 -7.20 -12.59 9.90
N ASP A 524 -8.12 -11.90 9.21
CA ASP A 524 -8.38 -12.08 7.78
C ASP A 524 -8.27 -10.74 7.04
N TYR A 525 -7.10 -10.49 6.46
CA TYR A 525 -6.81 -9.28 5.70
C TYR A 525 -7.73 -9.10 4.49
N LYS A 526 -8.01 -10.16 3.71
CA LYS A 526 -8.77 -10.05 2.45
C LYS A 526 -10.20 -9.60 2.70
N ARG A 527 -10.84 -10.19 3.72
CA ARG A 527 -12.21 -9.84 4.11
C ARG A 527 -12.28 -8.45 4.70
N THR A 528 -11.34 -8.11 5.59
CA THR A 528 -11.28 -6.81 6.27
C THR A 528 -11.00 -5.68 5.28
N ALA A 529 -10.04 -5.84 4.37
CA ALA A 529 -9.75 -4.89 3.30
C ALA A 529 -10.97 -4.66 2.40
N THR A 530 -11.69 -5.71 2.02
CA THR A 530 -12.90 -5.59 1.19
C THR A 530 -14.03 -4.85 1.93
N LYS A 531 -14.17 -5.06 3.24
CA LYS A 531 -15.15 -4.35 4.07
C LYS A 531 -14.86 -2.85 4.08
N PHE A 532 -13.63 -2.44 4.38
CA PHE A 532 -13.24 -1.03 4.44
C PHE A 532 -13.25 -0.35 3.07
N MET A 533 -12.87 -1.06 1.99
CA MET A 533 -13.01 -0.53 0.63
C MET A 533 -14.47 -0.22 0.26
N ARG A 534 -15.43 -1.06 0.66
CA ARG A 534 -16.86 -0.81 0.41
C ARG A 534 -17.42 0.31 1.28
N GLU A 535 -16.95 0.44 2.51
CA GLU A 535 -17.31 1.53 3.40
C GLU A 535 -16.87 2.89 2.85
N ALA A 536 -15.69 2.95 2.23
CA ALA A 536 -15.18 4.14 1.57
C ALA A 536 -16.00 4.58 0.34
N TRP A 537 -16.78 3.67 -0.28
CA TRP A 537 -17.64 4.01 -1.41
C TRP A 537 -18.91 4.79 -1.01
N ALA A 538 -19.29 4.74 0.26
CA ALA A 538 -20.52 5.35 0.76
C ALA A 538 -20.22 6.66 1.50
N GLY A 539 -20.77 7.78 1.01
CA GLY A 539 -20.66 9.08 1.66
C GLY A 539 -19.45 9.91 1.22
N GLY A 540 -19.28 11.07 1.86
CA GLY A 540 -18.23 12.03 1.54
C GLY A 540 -18.59 13.07 0.47
N VAL A 541 -17.75 14.09 0.37
CA VAL A 541 -17.80 15.10 -0.69
C VAL A 541 -17.55 14.46 -2.05
N LYS A 542 -18.44 14.70 -3.02
CA LYS A 542 -18.40 14.08 -4.35
C LYS A 542 -17.14 14.49 -5.13
N PRO A 543 -16.54 13.56 -5.91
CA PRO A 543 -15.42 13.86 -6.78
C PRO A 543 -15.81 14.91 -7.84
N GLY A 544 -14.88 15.79 -8.16
CA GLY A 544 -15.06 16.93 -9.04
C GLY A 544 -15.41 18.25 -8.33
N THR A 545 -15.62 18.20 -7.02
CA THR A 545 -15.88 19.40 -6.20
C THR A 545 -14.55 20.03 -5.77
N ARG A 546 -14.43 21.35 -5.92
CA ARG A 546 -13.31 22.12 -5.35
C ARG A 546 -13.59 22.44 -3.89
N VAL A 547 -12.68 22.07 -3.01
CA VAL A 547 -12.82 22.18 -1.56
C VAL A 547 -11.59 22.83 -0.93
N SER A 548 -11.80 23.44 0.23
CA SER A 548 -10.78 23.85 1.19
C SER A 548 -10.89 22.93 2.40
N VAL A 549 -9.85 22.15 2.65
CA VAL A 549 -9.76 21.23 3.78
C VAL A 549 -8.97 21.90 4.89
N HIS A 550 -9.58 22.03 6.06
CA HIS A 550 -8.93 22.53 7.26
C HIS A 550 -8.31 21.36 8.02
N ILE A 551 -7.01 21.41 8.27
CA ILE A 551 -6.25 20.35 8.92
C ILE A 551 -5.67 20.87 10.23
N ARG A 552 -5.76 20.04 11.28
CA ARG A 552 -5.23 20.35 12.61
C ARG A 552 -3.85 19.73 12.81
N GLY A 553 -3.04 20.37 13.67
CA GLY A 553 -1.82 19.77 14.21
C GLY A 553 -0.62 19.76 13.26
N VAL A 554 -0.55 20.68 12.28
CA VAL A 554 0.56 20.69 11.32
C VAL A 554 1.76 21.49 11.88
N PRO A 555 2.96 20.91 11.92
CA PRO A 555 4.17 21.65 12.32
C PRO A 555 4.51 22.80 11.38
N LEU A 556 4.89 23.95 11.93
CA LEU A 556 5.23 25.16 11.15
C LEU A 556 6.47 25.00 10.25
N GLN A 557 7.34 24.03 10.53
CA GLN A 557 8.54 23.75 9.72
C GLN A 557 8.20 23.47 8.25
N PHE A 558 7.02 22.92 7.99
CA PHE A 558 6.57 22.60 6.64
C PHE A 558 6.20 23.83 5.81
N GLN A 559 6.05 25.00 6.42
CA GLN A 559 5.78 26.26 5.71
C GLN A 559 6.89 26.65 4.72
N GLU A 560 8.14 26.22 4.96
CA GLU A 560 9.28 26.53 4.11
C GLU A 560 9.46 25.53 2.94
N SER A 561 8.85 24.35 3.04
CA SER A 561 9.04 23.21 2.11
C SER A 561 8.21 23.26 0.81
N GLN A 562 7.69 24.42 0.43
CA GLN A 562 6.62 24.59 -0.56
C GLN A 562 7.02 24.35 -2.04
N SER A 563 8.28 24.03 -2.35
CA SER A 563 8.77 24.04 -3.74
C SER A 563 8.39 22.80 -4.57
N ARG A 564 7.68 21.82 -4.00
CA ARG A 564 7.36 20.54 -4.65
C ARG A 564 5.84 20.37 -4.84
N PRO A 565 5.40 19.63 -5.87
CA PRO A 565 3.99 19.30 -6.03
C PRO A 565 3.52 18.34 -4.94
N ILE A 566 2.72 18.85 -3.99
CA ILE A 566 2.20 18.06 -2.87
C ILE A 566 0.81 17.54 -3.20
N ALA A 567 0.57 16.30 -2.81
CA ALA A 567 -0.71 15.63 -2.95
C ALA A 567 -1.27 15.29 -1.58
N MET A 568 -2.59 15.32 -1.49
CA MET A 568 -3.33 14.88 -0.33
C MET A 568 -4.04 13.57 -0.65
N PHE A 569 -3.93 12.58 0.23
CA PHE A 569 -4.65 11.31 0.13
C PHE A 569 -5.44 11.06 1.41
N SER A 570 -6.70 10.66 1.29
CA SER A 570 -7.46 10.16 2.42
C SER A 570 -7.06 8.73 2.72
N LEU A 571 -6.85 8.45 4.00
CA LEU A 571 -6.51 7.14 4.51
C LEU A 571 -7.77 6.32 4.75
N LEU A 572 -7.63 5.01 4.58
CA LEU A 572 -8.68 4.07 4.95
C LEU A 572 -8.68 3.88 6.47
N ARG A 573 -9.79 3.32 6.96
CA ARG A 573 -9.98 3.04 8.39
C ARG A 573 -8.83 2.19 8.93
N HIS A 574 -8.24 2.63 10.04
CA HIS A 574 -7.11 1.99 10.71
C HIS A 574 -5.80 1.89 9.89
N GLU A 575 -5.66 2.62 8.78
CA GLU A 575 -4.42 2.63 7.97
C GLU A 575 -3.27 3.37 8.69
N HIS A 576 -3.56 4.25 9.65
CA HIS A 576 -2.54 4.90 10.50
C HIS A 576 -1.97 3.98 11.60
N LYS A 577 -2.71 2.93 11.99
CA LYS A 577 -2.25 2.02 13.04
C LYS A 577 -1.10 1.15 12.53
N ARG A 578 -0.07 0.98 13.35
CA ARG A 578 1.07 0.10 13.06
C ARG A 578 0.61 -1.36 13.07
N ALA A 579 1.08 -2.13 12.09
CA ALA A 579 0.82 -3.55 11.95
C ALA A 579 2.06 -4.26 11.38
N ALA A 580 2.16 -5.57 11.61
CA ALA A 580 3.18 -6.39 10.96
C ALA A 580 2.85 -6.56 9.46
N CYS A 581 3.60 -5.88 8.60
CA CYS A 581 3.39 -5.85 7.16
C CYS A 581 4.41 -6.72 6.42
N ASN A 582 3.94 -7.56 5.50
CA ASN A 582 4.78 -8.37 4.63
C ASN A 582 4.81 -7.78 3.21
N TYR A 583 6.01 -7.53 2.69
CA TYR A 583 6.22 -6.99 1.35
C TYR A 583 6.98 -7.98 0.47
N SER A 584 6.51 -8.17 -0.76
CA SER A 584 7.26 -8.88 -1.80
C SER A 584 8.13 -7.88 -2.56
N ILE A 585 9.44 -7.93 -2.34
CA ILE A 585 10.42 -7.05 -2.98
C ILE A 585 11.27 -7.89 -3.92
N LEU A 586 11.39 -7.43 -5.17
CA LEU A 586 12.29 -8.01 -6.16
C LEU A 586 13.38 -6.98 -6.46
N LEU A 587 14.63 -7.39 -6.34
CA LEU A 587 15.77 -6.52 -6.65
C LEU A 587 15.89 -6.35 -8.17
N SER A 588 16.20 -5.14 -8.62
CA SER A 588 16.51 -4.87 -10.03
C SER A 588 17.78 -5.62 -10.44
N SER A 589 17.82 -6.16 -11.66
CA SER A 589 19.00 -6.85 -12.21
C SER A 589 20.23 -5.95 -12.35
N GLU A 590 20.04 -4.63 -12.31
CA GLU A 590 21.11 -3.63 -12.42
C GLU A 590 21.77 -3.32 -11.08
N HIS A 591 21.13 -3.71 -9.98
CA HIS A 591 21.69 -3.49 -8.65
C HIS A 591 22.56 -4.70 -8.29
N GLU A 592 23.84 -4.62 -8.63
CA GLU A 592 24.81 -5.71 -8.41
C GLU A 592 25.19 -5.88 -6.93
N SER A 593 24.89 -4.90 -6.07
CA SER A 593 25.28 -4.98 -4.65
C SER A 593 24.20 -5.66 -3.79
N PRO A 594 24.59 -6.61 -2.93
CA PRO A 594 23.64 -7.29 -2.04
C PRO A 594 23.17 -6.35 -0.94
N ILE A 595 21.91 -6.52 -0.52
CA ILE A 595 21.31 -5.75 0.58
C ILE A 595 21.20 -6.67 1.78
N LYS A 596 21.92 -6.35 2.87
CA LYS A 596 21.86 -7.11 4.12
C LYS A 596 20.48 -6.92 4.77
N SER A 597 19.95 -7.96 5.39
CA SER A 597 18.77 -7.86 6.25
C SER A 597 18.98 -6.83 7.36
N LYS A 598 17.92 -6.14 7.78
CA LYS A 598 17.93 -5.06 8.80
C LYS A 598 18.71 -3.80 8.40
N THR A 599 19.09 -3.64 7.14
CA THR A 599 19.60 -2.37 6.63
C THR A 599 18.47 -1.36 6.48
N GLU A 600 18.79 -0.09 6.70
CA GLU A 600 17.84 1.01 6.56
C GLU A 600 17.49 1.23 5.09
N LEU A 601 16.21 1.10 4.75
CA LEU A 601 15.69 1.27 3.40
C LEU A 601 14.50 2.25 3.41
N ILE A 602 14.48 3.15 2.44
CA ILE A 602 13.33 4.01 2.18
C ILE A 602 12.38 3.24 1.27
N VAL A 603 11.20 2.89 1.80
CA VAL A 603 10.15 2.21 1.04
C VAL A 603 9.00 3.16 0.76
N GLN A 604 8.64 3.25 -0.52
CA GLN A 604 7.45 3.95 -0.97
C GLN A 604 6.31 2.95 -1.20
N CYS A 605 5.31 2.96 -0.30
CA CYS A 605 4.13 2.12 -0.40
C CYS A 605 2.88 2.98 -0.66
N GLY A 606 2.42 3.00 -1.92
CA GLY A 606 1.30 3.83 -2.33
C GLY A 606 1.62 5.32 -2.16
N PRO A 607 0.86 6.07 -1.34
CA PRO A 607 1.15 7.48 -1.06
C PRO A 607 2.21 7.70 0.03
N ARG A 608 2.58 6.68 0.81
CA ARG A 608 3.50 6.79 1.96
C ARG A 608 4.93 6.50 1.57
N ARG A 609 5.85 7.27 2.15
CA ARG A 609 7.28 6.98 2.20
C ARG A 609 7.66 6.76 3.66
N MET A 610 8.31 5.65 3.93
CA MET A 610 8.71 5.26 5.27
C MET A 610 10.13 4.71 5.24
N VAL A 611 10.88 5.03 6.28
CA VAL A 611 12.18 4.40 6.54
C VAL A 611 11.91 3.12 7.32
N ILE A 612 12.37 1.99 6.79
CA ILE A 612 12.18 0.66 7.40
C ILE A 612 13.49 -0.10 7.49
N ASN A 613 13.56 -1.00 8.48
CA ASN A 613 14.64 -1.98 8.61
C ASN A 613 14.04 -3.38 8.40
N PRO A 614 13.90 -3.85 7.14
CA PRO A 614 13.17 -5.07 6.88
C PRO A 614 13.98 -6.31 7.28
N ALA A 615 13.28 -7.30 7.83
CA ALA A 615 13.78 -8.65 7.94
C ALA A 615 13.49 -9.38 6.61
N SER A 616 14.54 -9.68 5.84
CA SER A 616 14.39 -10.42 4.58
C SER A 616 14.11 -11.88 4.88
N LEU A 617 13.04 -12.41 4.29
CA LEU A 617 12.65 -13.81 4.40
C LEU A 617 12.42 -14.36 2.99
N GLN A 618 12.84 -15.61 2.76
CA GLN A 618 12.54 -16.28 1.50
C GLN A 618 11.05 -16.65 1.45
N SER A 619 10.34 -16.21 0.42
CA SER A 619 8.98 -16.66 0.21
C SER A 619 8.98 -18.15 -0.13
N PRO A 620 8.22 -19.01 0.59
CA PRO A 620 8.10 -20.40 0.20
C PRO A 620 7.53 -20.47 -1.22
N PRO A 621 8.00 -21.38 -2.10
CA PRO A 621 7.38 -21.58 -3.40
C PRO A 621 5.90 -21.87 -3.14
N SER A 622 5.02 -21.04 -3.70
CA SER A 622 3.58 -21.25 -3.55
C SER A 622 3.29 -22.67 -4.01
N SER A 623 2.92 -23.56 -3.09
CA SER A 623 2.23 -24.77 -3.47
C SER A 623 0.94 -24.29 -4.14
N ALA A 624 0.94 -24.28 -5.47
CA ALA A 624 -0.26 -24.03 -6.24
C ALA A 624 -1.36 -24.96 -5.70
N PRO A 625 -2.58 -24.47 -5.45
CA PRO A 625 -3.70 -25.34 -5.13
C PRO A 625 -4.01 -26.33 -6.25
#